data_AF-A0A3C0AIB0-F1
#
_entry.id   AF-A0A3C0AIB0-F1
#
_cell.length_a   1.000
_cell.length_b   1.000
_cell.length_c   1.000
_cell.angle_alpha   90.00
_cell.angle_beta   90.00
_cell.angle_gamma   90.00
#
_symmetry.space_group_name_H-M   'P 1'
#
loop_
_entity.id
_entity.type
_entity.pdbx_description
1 polymer ?
#
loop_
_entity_poly.entity_id
_entity_poly.type
_entity_poly.pdbx_seq_one_letter_code
_entity_poly.pdbx_strand_id
1 'polypeptide(L)' 'MSLLLENVKKSYREPDGSSLPILDIERFEIKDQEQVVLIGESGSGKSTLL' A
#
# COMPACT_ATOMS: atom_id res chain seq x y z
N MET A 1 -19.07 -1.30 4.30
CA MET A 1 -18.52 -1.25 2.93
C MET A 1 -17.23 -2.04 2.92
N SER A 2 -17.08 -3.02 2.03
CA SER A 2 -15.83 -3.75 1.85
C SER A 2 -14.80 -2.91 1.07
N LEU A 3 -13.51 -3.12 1.34
CA LEU A 3 -12.40 -2.55 0.57
C LEU A 3 -11.78 -3.67 -0.27
N LEU A 4 -11.56 -3.42 -1.56
CA LEU A 4 -10.82 -4.30 -2.44
C LEU A 4 -9.79 -3.47 -3.21
N LEU A 5 -8.52 -3.85 -3.09
CA LEU A 5 -7.41 -3.33 -3.88
C LEU A 5 -6.93 -4.44 -4.81
N GLU A 6 -6.84 -4.14 -6.10
CA GLU A 6 -6.34 -5.06 -7.12
C GLU A 6 -5.30 -4.35 -7.98
N ASN A 7 -4.13 -4.98 -8.13
CA ASN A 7 -3.02 -4.47 -8.94
C ASN A 7 -2.61 -3.02 -8.61
N VAL A 8 -2.62 -2.66 -7.32
CA VAL A 8 -2.26 -1.32 -6.86
C VAL A 8 -0.75 -1.22 -6.78
N LYS A 9 -0.19 -0.38 -7.64
CA LYS A 9 1.23 0.00 -7.61
C LYS A 9 1.36 1.48 -7.29
N LYS A 10 2.30 1.82 -6.43
CA LYS A 10 2.64 3.22 -6.12
C LYS A 10 4.14 3.38 -6.01
N SER A 11 4.66 4.35 -6.75
CA SER A 11 6.03 4.80 -6.65
C SER A 11 6.09 6.31 -6.48
N TYR A 12 7.19 6.78 -5.89
CA TYR A 12 7.58 8.19 -5.92
C TYR A 12 8.81 8.37 -6.80
N ARG A 13 9.06 9.62 -7.19
CA ARG A 13 10.24 9.99 -7.96
C ARG A 13 11.31 10.52 -7.02
N GLU A 14 12.51 9.98 -7.11
CA GLU A 14 13.66 10.44 -6.35
C GLU A 14 14.34 11.64 -7.03
N PRO A 15 15.19 12.41 -6.31
CA PRO A 15 15.88 13.58 -6.88
C PRO A 15 16.76 13.26 -8.10
N ASP A 16 17.33 12.05 -8.17
CA ASP A 16 18.10 11.57 -9.33
C ASP A 16 17.21 11.15 -10.51
N GLY A 17 15.89 11.26 -10.35
CA GLY A 17 14.89 10.90 -11.35
C GLY A 17 14.54 9.41 -11.38
N SER A 18 15.16 8.59 -10.54
CA SER A 18 14.81 7.18 -10.37
C SER A 18 13.43 7.04 -9.72
N SER A 19 12.85 5.85 -9.83
CA SER A 19 11.55 5.53 -9.25
C SER A 19 11.75 4.66 -8.01
N LEU A 20 11.26 5.15 -6.87
CA LEU A 20 11.23 4.40 -5.61
C LEU A 20 9.87 3.69 -5.48
N PRO A 21 9.81 2.36 -5.70
CA PRO A 21 8.57 1.61 -5.50
C PRO A 21 8.23 1.52 -4.01
N ILE A 22 6.98 1.85 -3.68
CA ILE A 22 6.47 1.82 -2.30
C ILE A 22 5.42 0.72 -2.13
N LEU A 23 4.47 0.64 -3.06
CA LEU A 23 3.42 -0.39 -3.05
C LEU A 23 3.50 -1.21 -4.33
N ASP A 24 3.44 -2.54 -4.16
CA ASP A 24 3.16 -3.50 -5.22
C ASP A 24 2.20 -4.56 -4.66
N ILE A 25 0.91 -4.26 -4.74
CA ILE A 25 -0.16 -5.08 -4.16
C ILE A 25 -0.93 -5.74 -5.29
N GLU A 26 -0.77 -7.05 -5.43
CA GLU A 26 -1.56 -7.84 -6.38
C GLU A 26 -3.03 -7.88 -5.96
N ARG A 27 -3.30 -8.22 -4.70
CA ARG A 27 -4.65 -8.24 -4.12
C ARG A 27 -4.63 -8.00 -2.61
N PHE A 28 -5.52 -7.14 -2.12
CA PHE A 28 -5.79 -6.95 -0.70
C PHE A 28 -7.27 -6.66 -0.50
N GLU A 29 -7.90 -7.34 0.47
CA GLU A 29 -9.33 -7.27 0.71
C GLU A 29 -9.59 -7.09 2.20
N ILE A 30 -10.47 -6.16 2.55
CA ILE A 30 -11.06 -6.04 3.88
C ILE A 30 -12.57 -6.23 3.71
N LYS A 31 -13.10 -7.25 4.39
CA LYS A 31 -14.52 -7.58 4.35
C LYS A 31 -15.34 -6.57 5.14
N ASP A 32 -16.65 -6.59 4.90
CA ASP A 32 -17.54 -5.71 5.64
C ASP A 32 -17.47 -6.03 7.15
N GLN A 33 -17.39 -4.98 7.96
CA GLN A 33 -17.22 -5.05 9.43
C GLN A 33 -15.90 -5.69 9.92
N GLU A 34 -14.94 -5.98 9.04
CA GLU A 34 -13.62 -6.49 9.44
C GLU A 34 -12.75 -5.36 10.01
N GLN A 35 -12.01 -5.66 11.09
CA GLN A 35 -11.02 -4.77 11.66
C GLN A 35 -9.62 -5.34 11.42
N VAL A 36 -8.75 -4.54 10.82
CA VAL A 36 -7.38 -4.95 10.49
C VAL A 36 -6.36 -3.98 11.07
N VAL A 37 -5.17 -4.49 11.36
CA VAL A 37 -4.01 -3.70 11.78
C VAL A 37 -2.91 -3.86 10.74
N LEU A 38 -2.36 -2.72 10.30
CA LEU A 38 -1.18 -2.70 9.44
C LEU A 38 0.09 -2.63 10.27
N ILE A 39 0.90 -3.69 10.23
CA ILE A 39 2.17 -3.82 10.97
C ILE A 39 3.33 -3.85 9.96
N GLY A 40 4.43 -3.20 10.33
CA GLY A 40 5.65 -3.17 9.52
C GLY A 40 6.62 -2.10 10.01
N GLU A 41 7.88 -2.24 9.62
CA GLU A 41 8.95 -1.29 9.99
C GLU A 41 8.69 0.13 9.47
N SER A 42 9.37 1.13 10.04
CA SER A 42 9.30 2.49 9.52
C SER A 42 9.72 2.52 8.04
N GLY A 43 8.99 3.26 7.20
CA GLY A 43 9.25 3.32 5.76
C GLY A 43 8.67 2.17 4.92
N SER A 44 8.02 1.17 5.52
CA SER A 44 7.45 0.02 4.77
C SER A 44 6.21 0.32 3.91
N GLY A 45 5.85 1.59 3.69
CA GLY A 45 4.71 1.98 2.86
C GLY A 45 3.33 1.99 3.53
N LYS A 46 3.22 1.70 4.85
CA LYS A 46 1.93 1.69 5.57
C LYS A 46 1.12 2.97 5.43
N SER A 47 1.75 4.13 5.67
CA SER A 47 1.09 5.43 5.53
C SER A 47 0.81 5.81 4.07
N THR A 48 1.45 5.14 3.10
CA THR A 48 1.14 5.31 1.67
C THR A 48 -0.06 4.47 1.25
N LEU A 49 -0.36 3.38 1.98
CA LEU A 49 -1.54 2.53 1.73
C LEU A 49 -2.85 3.13 2.26
N LEU A 50 -2.78 3.89 3.36
CA LEU A 50 -3.92 4.59 3.99
C LEU A 50 -4.21 5.92 3.33
#